data_AF-A0A4P9YUL1-F1
#
_entry.id   AF-A0A4P9YUL1-F1
#
_cell.length_a   1.000
_cell.length_b   1.000
_cell.length_c   1.000
_cell.angle_alpha   90.00
_cell.angle_beta   90.00
_cell.angle_gamma   90.00
#
_symmetry.space_group_name_H-M   'P 1'
#
loop_
_entity.id
_entity.type
_entity.pdbx_description
1 polymer ?
#
loop_
_entity_poly.entity_id
_entity_poly.type
_entity_poly.pdbx_seq_one_letter_code
_entity_poly.pdbx_strand_id
1 'polypeptide(L)'
;MAMLHVRKSEYTTEYETDEESEEEAAVLLKPVFIPKSKRQTIAEKEQLAQEMAEAEAKREREREERQKAAHQMVATIIKREIEAPEKETNALEDVDDTDGTDPAAELEAWKLRELKRIQRDREEQIKREEEAKEVERRRAMTDAEILREDAEKLKADREKKQNHQFTFMQKYYHKGAFYQEEGGHVMQRDYTAPTQDMPNVELLPSVMQVRDFGKRSQTKWKHLTAEDTTNRDAGWNQAGDVSKRMQKRMAGLKGSTDPPSGKKRRT
;
A
#
# COMPACT_ATOMS: atom_id res chain seq x y z
N MET A 1 -20.90 -11.20 29.18
CA MET A 1 -22.17 -11.39 29.90
C MET A 1 -22.94 -12.51 29.20
N ALA A 2 -22.92 -13.72 29.75
CA ALA A 2 -24.05 -14.64 29.60
C ALA A 2 -24.79 -14.56 30.92
N MET A 3 -25.92 -13.84 30.92
CA MET A 3 -26.93 -13.94 31.95
C MET A 3 -27.50 -15.35 31.88
N LEU A 4 -27.26 -16.16 32.91
CA LEU A 4 -28.07 -17.34 33.19
C LEU A 4 -29.01 -16.98 34.33
N HIS A 5 -30.25 -16.73 33.97
CA HIS A 5 -31.38 -16.72 34.88
C HIS A 5 -31.65 -18.17 35.32
N VAL A 6 -31.39 -18.48 36.58
CA VAL A 6 -31.96 -19.65 37.23
C VAL A 6 -32.84 -19.15 38.37
N ARG A 7 -34.14 -19.21 38.10
CA ARG A 7 -35.24 -19.05 39.06
C ARG A 7 -35.10 -20.18 40.09
N LYS A 8 -34.85 -19.87 41.36
CA LYS A 8 -35.00 -20.84 42.46
C LYS A 8 -36.24 -20.50 43.26
N SER A 9 -37.13 -21.47 43.30
CA SER A 9 -38.46 -21.49 43.88
C SER A 9 -38.46 -21.24 45.39
N GLU A 10 -39.51 -20.53 45.80
CA GLU A 10 -39.96 -20.31 47.17
C GLU A 10 -40.36 -21.64 47.84
N TYR A 11 -39.88 -21.87 49.06
CA TYR A 11 -40.49 -22.78 50.04
C TYR A 11 -40.12 -22.35 51.47
N THR A 12 -41.01 -21.53 52.05
CA THR A 12 -41.54 -21.52 53.44
C THR A 12 -40.75 -22.18 54.58
N THR A 13 -40.52 -21.43 55.68
CA THR A 13 -41.32 -21.61 56.92
C THR A 13 -41.00 -20.51 57.93
N GLU A 14 -42.07 -19.83 58.36
CA GLU A 14 -42.11 -18.88 59.45
C GLU A 14 -42.27 -19.68 60.76
N TYR A 15 -41.44 -19.40 61.75
CA TYR A 15 -41.68 -19.78 63.14
C TYR A 15 -41.29 -18.59 64.01
N GLU A 16 -42.32 -17.82 64.36
CA GLU A 16 -42.34 -16.90 65.48
C GLU A 16 -42.21 -17.70 66.78
N THR A 17 -41.29 -17.32 67.65
CA THR A 17 -41.31 -17.66 69.07
C THR A 17 -41.06 -16.36 69.80
N ASP A 18 -42.09 -15.94 70.52
CA ASP A 18 -42.20 -14.71 71.29
C ASP A 18 -41.69 -14.93 72.74
N GLU A 19 -41.31 -13.82 73.37
CA GLU A 19 -41.16 -13.57 74.82
C GLU A 19 -40.11 -14.34 75.63
N GLU A 20 -39.05 -13.64 76.09
CA GLU A 20 -38.89 -13.35 77.53
C GLU A 20 -37.93 -12.16 77.75
N SER A 21 -38.47 -11.09 78.34
CA SER A 21 -37.76 -9.92 78.85
C SER A 21 -37.07 -10.29 80.17
N GLU A 22 -35.78 -10.64 80.10
CA GLU A 22 -34.89 -10.68 81.25
C GLU A 22 -33.76 -9.65 81.03
N GLU A 23 -33.63 -8.74 81.99
CA GLU A 23 -32.61 -7.70 82.05
C GLU A 23 -31.23 -8.30 81.70
N GLU A 24 -30.69 -7.94 80.53
CA GLU A 24 -29.38 -8.42 80.08
C GLU A 24 -28.30 -7.98 81.08
N ALA A 25 -28.03 -8.86 82.03
CA ALA A 25 -26.90 -8.78 82.93
C ALA A 25 -25.66 -8.52 82.07
N ALA A 26 -25.04 -7.35 82.24
CA ALA A 26 -23.88 -6.93 81.47
C ALA A 26 -22.87 -8.09 81.37
N VAL A 27 -22.79 -8.70 80.19
CA VAL A 27 -21.85 -9.80 79.93
C VAL A 27 -20.47 -9.19 80.06
N LEU A 28 -19.82 -9.39 81.20
CA LEU A 28 -18.47 -8.93 81.43
C LEU A 28 -17.55 -9.69 80.45
N LEU A 29 -17.19 -9.03 79.35
CA LEU A 29 -16.26 -9.58 78.37
C LEU A 29 -14.93 -9.86 79.07
N LYS A 30 -14.53 -11.13 79.04
CA LYS A 30 -13.23 -11.58 79.55
C LYS A 30 -12.14 -10.90 78.71
N PRO A 31 -11.15 -10.22 79.32
CA PRO A 31 -10.05 -9.63 78.55
C PRO A 31 -9.22 -10.75 77.92
N VAL A 32 -9.25 -10.83 76.58
CA VAL A 32 -8.42 -11.75 75.79
C VAL A 32 -7.12 -11.03 75.41
N PHE A 33 -5.98 -11.65 75.71
CA PHE A 33 -4.68 -11.09 75.35
C PHE A 33 -4.51 -11.06 73.82
N ILE A 34 -4.52 -9.84 73.25
CA ILE A 34 -4.22 -9.63 71.83
C ILE A 34 -2.68 -9.52 71.68
N PRO A 35 -2.04 -10.34 70.84
CA PRO A 35 -0.59 -10.25 70.58
C PRO A 35 -0.23 -8.88 69.98
N LYS A 36 0.99 -8.39 70.24
CA LYS A 36 1.44 -7.03 69.88
C LYS A 36 1.23 -6.69 68.40
N SER A 37 1.39 -7.64 67.49
CA SER A 37 1.16 -7.47 66.04
C SER A 37 -0.30 -7.18 65.65
N LYS A 38 -1.26 -7.53 66.51
CA LYS A 38 -2.70 -7.30 66.30
C LYS A 38 -3.24 -6.11 67.09
N ARG A 39 -2.39 -5.42 67.87
CA ARG A 39 -2.72 -4.16 68.53
C ARG A 39 -2.31 -3.01 67.61
N GLN A 40 -3.18 -2.63 66.69
CA GLN A 40 -2.98 -1.40 65.93
C GLN A 40 -3.39 -0.22 66.82
N THR A 41 -2.54 0.81 66.88
CA THR A 41 -2.89 2.05 67.56
C THR A 41 -3.94 2.80 66.73
N ILE A 42 -4.85 3.53 67.38
CA ILE A 42 -5.94 4.25 66.69
C ILE A 42 -5.37 5.19 65.59
N ALA A 43 -4.20 5.77 65.83
CA ALA A 43 -3.48 6.61 64.88
C ALA A 43 -2.97 5.86 63.63
N GLU A 44 -2.44 4.65 63.75
CA GLU A 44 -1.98 3.84 62.60
C GLU A 44 -3.15 3.40 61.72
N LYS A 45 -4.32 3.13 62.32
CA LYS A 45 -5.54 2.77 61.59
C LYS A 45 -6.12 3.96 60.82
N GLU A 46 -6.05 5.16 61.37
CA GLU A 46 -6.47 6.40 60.70
C GLU A 46 -5.54 6.76 59.53
N GLN A 47 -4.22 6.57 59.68
CA GLN A 47 -3.26 6.79 58.59
C GLN A 47 -3.47 5.82 57.43
N LEU A 48 -3.63 4.52 57.71
CA LEU A 48 -3.95 3.51 56.70
C LEU A 48 -5.30 3.79 56.00
N ALA A 49 -6.30 4.29 56.73
CA ALA A 49 -7.58 4.67 56.15
C ALA A 49 -7.47 5.90 55.22
N GLN A 50 -6.65 6.89 55.59
CA GLN A 50 -6.36 8.07 54.76
C GLN A 50 -5.60 7.69 53.48
N GLU A 51 -4.55 6.87 53.59
CA GLU A 51 -3.78 6.39 52.42
C GLU A 51 -4.65 5.57 51.46
N MET A 52 -5.55 4.73 51.98
CA MET A 52 -6.51 3.98 51.17
C MET A 52 -7.53 4.89 50.47
N ALA A 53 -8.05 5.90 51.17
CA ALA A 53 -8.98 6.87 50.59
C ALA A 53 -8.32 7.73 49.49
N GLU A 54 -7.05 8.14 49.69
CA GLU A 54 -6.28 8.87 48.68
C GLU A 54 -5.97 8.00 47.45
N ALA A 55 -5.64 6.72 47.66
CA ALA A 55 -5.40 5.77 46.58
C ALA A 55 -6.68 5.48 45.77
N GLU A 56 -7.83 5.39 46.42
CA GLU A 56 -9.13 5.24 45.77
C GLU A 56 -9.52 6.50 44.97
N ALA A 57 -9.37 7.68 45.55
CA ALA A 57 -9.63 8.95 44.87
C ALA A 57 -8.72 9.14 43.63
N LYS A 58 -7.46 8.71 43.71
CA LYS A 58 -6.55 8.72 42.55
C LYS A 58 -7.00 7.76 41.46
N ARG A 59 -7.41 6.53 41.82
CA ARG A 59 -7.93 5.54 40.87
C ARG A 59 -9.22 6.00 40.19
N GLU A 60 -10.09 6.71 40.92
CA GLU A 60 -11.31 7.27 40.37
C GLU A 60 -11.01 8.38 39.36
N ARG A 61 -10.10 9.31 39.70
CA ARG A 61 -9.64 10.36 38.76
C ARG A 61 -9.03 9.78 37.48
N GLU A 62 -8.17 8.77 37.59
CA GLU A 62 -7.58 8.10 36.41
C GLU A 62 -8.65 7.39 35.54
N ARG A 63 -9.70 6.82 36.16
CA ARG A 63 -10.83 6.23 35.44
C ARG A 63 -11.65 7.29 34.71
N GLU A 64 -11.93 8.41 35.35
CA GLU A 64 -12.64 9.53 34.72
C GLU A 64 -11.84 10.13 33.56
N GLU A 65 -10.54 10.33 33.73
CA GLU A 65 -9.64 10.81 32.67
C GLU A 65 -9.63 9.85 31.49
N ARG A 66 -9.56 8.53 31.74
CA ARG A 66 -9.65 7.51 30.68
C ARG A 66 -11.01 7.54 29.97
N GLN A 67 -12.10 7.71 30.71
CA GLN A 67 -13.44 7.82 30.11
C GLN A 67 -13.58 9.07 29.25
N LYS A 68 -13.07 10.22 29.73
CA LYS A 68 -13.05 11.49 28.98
C LYS A 68 -12.18 11.37 27.73
N ALA A 69 -10.99 10.77 27.82
CA ALA A 69 -10.11 10.53 26.68
C ALA A 69 -10.76 9.60 25.64
N ALA A 70 -11.43 8.53 26.07
CA ALA A 70 -12.16 7.64 25.17
C ALA A 70 -13.30 8.39 24.44
N HIS A 71 -14.11 9.17 25.17
CA HIS A 71 -15.17 9.98 24.57
C HIS A 71 -14.63 11.02 23.58
N GLN A 72 -13.50 11.66 23.91
CA GLN A 72 -12.84 12.60 23.00
C GLN A 72 -12.36 11.90 21.73
N MET A 73 -11.72 10.73 21.84
CA MET A 73 -11.31 9.95 20.66
C MET A 73 -12.51 9.60 19.77
N VAL A 74 -13.61 9.11 20.34
CA VAL A 74 -14.84 8.82 19.59
C VAL A 74 -15.39 10.08 18.93
N ALA A 75 -15.47 11.20 19.65
CA ALA A 75 -15.95 12.46 19.10
C ALA A 75 -15.06 12.96 17.94
N THR A 76 -13.74 12.77 18.03
CA THR A 76 -12.84 13.11 16.91
C THR A 76 -13.04 12.22 15.68
N ILE A 77 -13.34 10.93 15.88
CA ILE A 77 -13.64 9.99 14.79
C ILE A 77 -14.95 10.39 14.10
N ILE A 78 -16.00 10.65 14.88
CA ILE A 78 -17.31 11.07 14.33
C ILE A 78 -17.18 12.39 13.55
N LYS A 79 -16.48 13.38 14.10
CA LYS A 79 -16.24 14.64 13.37
C LYS A 79 -15.47 14.42 12.08
N ARG A 80 -14.44 13.58 12.11
CA ARG A 80 -13.65 13.22 10.92
C ARG A 80 -14.50 12.47 9.89
N GLU A 81 -15.45 11.65 10.32
CA GLU A 81 -16.37 10.90 9.45
C GLU A 81 -17.40 11.82 8.79
N ILE A 82 -17.93 12.81 9.53
CA ILE A 82 -18.85 13.82 9.00
C ILE A 82 -18.15 14.81 8.06
N GLU A 83 -16.92 15.22 8.39
CA GLU A 83 -16.15 16.18 7.58
C GLU A 83 -15.46 15.52 6.37
N ALA A 84 -15.24 14.21 6.40
CA ALA A 84 -14.80 13.49 5.22
C ALA A 84 -15.97 13.44 4.22
N PRO A 85 -15.81 13.92 2.97
CA PRO A 85 -16.79 13.63 1.93
C PRO A 85 -16.90 12.11 1.83
N GLU A 86 -18.13 11.58 1.78
CA GLU A 86 -18.46 10.14 1.69
C GLU A 86 -17.51 9.41 0.73
N LYS A 87 -16.39 8.95 1.25
CA LYS A 87 -15.48 8.08 0.53
C LYS A 87 -15.99 6.70 0.81
N GLU A 88 -16.86 6.23 -0.08
CA GLU A 88 -17.15 4.83 -0.35
C GLU A 88 -16.75 3.94 0.82
N THR A 89 -17.48 4.05 1.93
CA THR A 89 -17.57 2.90 2.80
C THR A 89 -18.13 1.82 1.91
N ASN A 90 -17.36 0.76 1.68
CA ASN A 90 -17.87 -0.52 1.23
C ASN A 90 -18.95 -0.96 2.23
N ALA A 91 -20.13 -0.35 2.15
CA ALA A 91 -21.36 -1.02 2.46
C ALA A 91 -21.29 -2.23 1.55
N LEU A 92 -21.07 -3.40 2.15
CA LEU A 92 -21.49 -4.64 1.53
C LEU A 92 -22.90 -4.32 1.03
N GLU A 93 -23.08 -4.24 -0.29
CA GLU A 93 -24.38 -4.05 -0.90
C GLU A 93 -25.25 -5.14 -0.29
N ASP A 94 -26.09 -4.77 0.69
CA ASP A 94 -27.16 -5.64 1.14
C ASP A 94 -27.90 -6.00 -0.14
N VAL A 95 -28.04 -7.30 -0.38
CA VAL A 95 -28.72 -7.80 -1.57
C VAL A 95 -30.07 -7.11 -1.61
N ASP A 96 -30.28 -6.30 -2.64
CA ASP A 96 -31.50 -5.51 -2.82
C ASP A 96 -32.65 -6.49 -3.09
N ASP A 97 -33.30 -6.94 -2.01
CA ASP A 97 -34.44 -7.87 -2.00
C ASP A 97 -35.75 -7.16 -2.40
N THR A 98 -35.70 -5.96 -2.98
CA THR A 98 -36.87 -5.16 -3.41
C THR A 98 -37.16 -5.31 -4.90
N ASP A 99 -37.40 -6.54 -5.38
CA ASP A 99 -37.83 -6.77 -6.76
C ASP A 99 -39.25 -6.22 -7.01
N GLY A 100 -39.43 -5.50 -8.14
CA GLY A 100 -40.74 -5.06 -8.59
C GLY A 100 -41.27 -3.76 -7.96
N THR A 101 -40.42 -2.95 -7.34
CA THR A 101 -40.81 -1.60 -6.87
C THR A 101 -41.07 -0.65 -8.04
N ASP A 102 -40.26 -0.73 -9.11
CA ASP A 102 -40.48 0.02 -10.36
C ASP A 102 -40.15 -0.84 -11.61
N PRO A 103 -41.15 -1.56 -12.16
CA PRO A 103 -40.94 -2.41 -13.33
C PRO A 103 -40.55 -1.60 -14.59
N ALA A 104 -40.89 -0.31 -14.67
CA ALA A 104 -40.54 0.51 -15.83
C ALA A 104 -39.04 0.87 -15.79
N ALA A 105 -38.54 1.34 -14.65
CA ALA A 105 -37.12 1.63 -14.48
C ALA A 105 -36.24 0.39 -14.62
N GLU A 106 -36.68 -0.76 -14.10
CA GLU A 106 -35.97 -2.04 -14.25
C GLU A 106 -35.84 -2.47 -15.73
N LEU A 107 -36.92 -2.33 -16.51
CA LEU A 107 -36.91 -2.62 -17.95
C LEU A 107 -36.01 -1.65 -18.72
N GLU A 108 -36.00 -0.37 -18.36
CA GLU A 108 -35.08 0.61 -18.95
C GLU A 108 -33.63 0.30 -18.60
N ALA A 109 -33.33 -0.03 -17.36
CA ALA A 109 -32.01 -0.46 -16.93
C ALA A 109 -31.56 -1.74 -17.66
N TRP A 110 -32.49 -2.69 -17.86
CA TRP A 110 -32.23 -3.88 -18.68
C TRP A 110 -31.91 -3.51 -20.13
N LYS A 111 -32.70 -2.62 -20.76
CA LYS A 111 -32.44 -2.12 -22.12
C LYS A 111 -31.08 -1.43 -22.21
N LEU A 112 -30.69 -0.64 -21.20
CA LEU A 112 -29.38 0.01 -21.15
C LEU A 112 -28.24 -1.00 -21.05
N ARG A 113 -28.39 -2.04 -20.23
CA ARG A 113 -27.40 -3.12 -20.15
C ARG A 113 -27.27 -3.86 -21.48
N GLU A 114 -28.40 -4.14 -22.14
CA GLU A 114 -28.41 -4.80 -23.44
C GLU A 114 -27.80 -3.93 -24.54
N LEU A 115 -28.15 -2.64 -24.56
CA LEU A 115 -27.54 -1.67 -25.46
C LEU A 115 -26.04 -1.55 -25.22
N LYS A 116 -25.57 -1.52 -23.97
CA LYS A 116 -24.14 -1.53 -23.63
C LYS A 116 -23.43 -2.80 -24.12
N ARG A 117 -24.09 -3.96 -24.14
CA ARG A 117 -23.52 -5.20 -24.70
C ARG A 117 -23.35 -5.08 -26.21
N ILE A 118 -24.43 -4.72 -26.91
CA ILE A 118 -24.41 -4.50 -28.36
C ILE A 118 -23.36 -3.44 -28.73
N GLN A 119 -23.28 -2.36 -27.95
CA GLN A 119 -22.29 -1.30 -28.13
C GLN A 119 -20.86 -1.85 -27.98
N ARG A 120 -20.55 -2.61 -26.93
CA ARG A 120 -19.22 -3.22 -26.75
C ARG A 120 -18.84 -4.08 -27.94
N ASP A 121 -19.75 -4.95 -28.38
CA ASP A 121 -19.51 -5.84 -29.51
C ASP A 121 -19.28 -5.02 -30.80
N ARG A 122 -20.03 -3.95 -31.01
CA ARG A 122 -19.87 -3.05 -32.16
C ARG A 122 -18.55 -2.28 -32.10
N GLU A 123 -18.17 -1.77 -30.93
CA GLU A 123 -16.91 -1.07 -30.69
C GLU A 123 -15.71 -1.99 -30.92
N GLU A 124 -15.78 -3.25 -30.51
CA GLU A 124 -14.73 -4.24 -30.78
C GLU A 124 -14.56 -4.51 -32.29
N GLN A 125 -15.67 -4.56 -33.05
CA GLN A 125 -15.60 -4.69 -34.51
C GLN A 125 -15.00 -3.43 -35.16
N ILE A 126 -15.42 -2.24 -34.71
CA ILE A 126 -14.89 -0.97 -35.23
C ILE A 126 -13.38 -0.87 -34.94
N LYS A 127 -12.93 -1.18 -33.73
CA LYS A 127 -11.50 -1.20 -33.38
C LYS A 127 -10.71 -2.14 -34.30
N ARG A 128 -11.23 -3.34 -34.57
CA ARG A 128 -10.61 -4.30 -35.49
C ARG A 128 -10.54 -3.76 -36.92
N GLU A 129 -11.60 -3.10 -37.41
CA GLU A 129 -11.62 -2.47 -38.72
C GLU A 129 -10.65 -1.28 -38.81
N GLU A 130 -10.54 -0.47 -37.75
CA GLU A 130 -9.59 0.65 -37.66
C GLU A 130 -8.14 0.16 -37.66
N GLU A 131 -7.84 -0.88 -36.89
CA GLU A 131 -6.53 -1.55 -36.90
C GLU A 131 -6.21 -2.10 -38.30
N ALA A 132 -7.16 -2.75 -38.96
CA ALA A 132 -6.98 -3.24 -40.32
C ALA A 132 -6.72 -2.11 -41.33
N LYS A 133 -7.50 -1.02 -41.26
CA LYS A 133 -7.32 0.18 -42.10
C LYS A 133 -5.96 0.85 -41.86
N GLU A 134 -5.49 0.93 -40.61
CA GLU A 134 -4.16 1.48 -40.29
C GLU A 134 -3.03 0.58 -40.81
N VAL A 135 -3.19 -0.74 -40.72
CA VAL A 135 -2.24 -1.69 -41.31
C VAL A 135 -2.20 -1.57 -42.83
N GLU A 136 -3.35 -1.44 -43.49
CA GLU A 136 -3.43 -1.22 -44.94
C GLU A 136 -2.83 0.14 -45.34
N ARG A 137 -3.11 1.21 -44.57
CA ARG A 137 -2.50 2.53 -44.74
C ARG A 137 -0.98 2.42 -44.68
N ARG A 138 -0.44 1.79 -43.64
CA ARG A 138 1.01 1.58 -43.49
C ARG A 138 1.61 0.72 -44.59
N ARG A 139 0.89 -0.28 -45.10
CA ARG A 139 1.34 -1.10 -46.24
C ARG A 139 1.33 -0.34 -47.57
N ALA A 140 0.49 0.69 -47.70
CA ALA A 140 0.40 1.52 -48.91
C ALA A 140 1.41 2.69 -48.91
N MET A 141 1.92 3.10 -47.74
CA MET A 141 2.91 4.17 -47.61
C MET A 141 4.30 3.75 -48.07
N THR A 142 5.15 4.74 -48.37
CA THR A 142 6.55 4.50 -48.71
C THR A 142 7.42 4.30 -47.47
N ASP A 143 8.51 3.53 -47.61
CA ASP A 143 9.45 3.26 -46.51
C ASP A 143 10.02 4.54 -45.86
N ALA A 144 10.22 5.60 -46.66
CA ALA A 144 10.74 6.87 -46.18
C ALA A 144 9.74 7.62 -45.28
N GLU A 145 8.45 7.53 -45.60
CA GLU A 145 7.36 8.11 -44.81
C GLU A 145 7.17 7.33 -43.51
N ILE A 146 7.22 5.99 -43.56
CA ILE A 146 7.15 5.11 -42.38
C ILE A 146 8.26 5.45 -41.39
N LEU A 147 9.50 5.57 -41.88
CA LEU A 147 10.65 5.88 -41.02
C LEU A 147 10.51 7.27 -40.35
N ARG A 148 9.89 8.23 -41.05
CA ARG A 148 9.62 9.55 -40.48
C ARG A 148 8.55 9.49 -39.39
N GLU A 149 7.41 8.84 -39.65
CA GLU A 149 6.34 8.68 -38.65
C GLU A 149 6.85 7.93 -37.41
N ASP A 150 7.62 6.87 -37.59
CA ASP A 150 8.17 6.09 -36.48
C ASP A 150 9.23 6.89 -35.71
N ALA A 151 10.03 7.73 -36.37
CA ALA A 151 10.95 8.64 -35.71
C ALA A 151 10.21 9.72 -34.89
N GLU A 152 9.11 10.25 -35.40
CA GLU A 152 8.26 11.21 -34.70
C GLU A 152 7.58 10.57 -33.48
N LYS A 153 7.04 9.34 -33.62
CA LYS A 153 6.51 8.56 -32.49
C LYS A 153 7.58 8.30 -31.42
N LEU A 154 8.78 7.89 -31.84
CA LEU A 154 9.88 7.63 -30.92
C LEU A 154 10.33 8.91 -30.18
N LYS A 155 10.31 10.07 -30.85
CA LYS A 155 10.58 11.36 -30.20
C LYS A 155 9.51 11.69 -29.16
N ALA A 156 8.23 11.57 -29.51
CA ALA A 156 7.13 11.80 -28.57
C ALA A 156 7.22 10.87 -27.34
N ASP A 157 7.57 9.60 -27.55
CA ASP A 157 7.76 8.64 -26.45
C ASP A 157 8.98 8.98 -25.58
N ARG A 158 10.04 9.53 -26.17
CA ARG A 158 11.20 10.04 -25.41
C ARG A 158 10.87 11.30 -24.64
N GLU A 159 10.05 12.19 -25.16
CA GLU A 159 9.60 13.41 -24.48
C GLU A 159 8.68 13.09 -23.30
N LYS A 160 7.80 12.09 -23.44
CA LYS A 160 6.96 11.59 -22.34
C LYS A 160 7.76 10.93 -21.23
N LYS A 161 8.87 10.27 -21.59
CA LYS A 161 9.77 9.67 -20.60
C LYS A 161 10.60 10.76 -19.95
N GLN A 162 10.25 11.11 -18.71
CA GLN A 162 11.10 11.96 -17.90
C GLN A 162 12.43 11.24 -17.65
N ASN A 163 13.52 11.75 -18.22
CA ASN A 163 14.85 11.22 -17.97
C ASN A 163 15.25 11.60 -16.54
N HIS A 164 15.09 10.67 -15.60
CA HIS A 164 15.66 10.84 -14.27
C HIS A 164 17.13 10.43 -14.29
N GLN A 165 17.99 11.28 -13.72
CA GLN A 165 19.39 10.94 -13.54
C GLN A 165 19.51 10.06 -12.29
N PHE A 166 19.93 8.80 -12.46
CA PHE A 166 20.21 7.92 -11.34
C PHE A 166 21.36 8.45 -10.49
N THR A 167 21.24 8.30 -9.18
CA THR A 167 22.33 8.54 -8.22
C THR A 167 23.41 7.44 -8.33
N PHE A 168 24.64 7.72 -7.90
CA PHE A 168 25.73 6.76 -7.98
C PHE A 168 25.45 5.46 -7.21
N MET A 169 25.64 4.33 -7.89
CA MET A 169 25.33 2.98 -7.40
C MET A 169 23.85 2.71 -7.07
N GLN A 170 22.93 3.55 -7.52
CA GLN A 170 21.50 3.29 -7.37
C GLN A 170 21.09 2.02 -8.12
N LYS A 171 20.26 1.20 -7.47
CA LYS A 171 19.72 0.00 -8.10
C LYS A 171 18.59 0.38 -9.07
N TYR A 172 18.67 -0.15 -10.28
CA TYR A 172 17.57 -0.09 -11.23
C TYR A 172 16.49 -1.12 -10.87
N TYR A 173 15.25 -0.65 -10.76
CA TYR A 173 14.07 -1.49 -10.59
C TYR A 173 13.27 -1.49 -11.88
N HIS A 174 13.16 -2.66 -12.52
CA HIS A 174 12.33 -2.82 -13.71
C HIS A 174 10.86 -2.96 -13.29
N LYS A 175 9.96 -2.24 -13.97
CA LYS A 175 8.51 -2.24 -13.71
C LYS A 175 7.84 -3.62 -13.83
N GLY A 176 8.49 -4.57 -14.49
CA GLY A 176 7.97 -5.92 -14.76
C GLY A 176 7.20 -5.95 -16.09
N ALA A 177 6.87 -7.15 -16.58
CA ALA A 177 6.11 -7.33 -17.83
C ALA A 177 4.61 -7.56 -17.59
N PHE A 178 4.24 -8.02 -16.38
CA PHE A 178 2.88 -8.42 -16.04
C PHE A 178 2.07 -7.24 -15.48
N TYR A 179 0.74 -7.27 -15.68
CA TYR A 179 -0.22 -6.33 -15.10
C TYR A 179 0.08 -4.84 -15.40
N GLN A 180 0.73 -4.52 -16.51
CA GLN A 180 1.01 -3.13 -16.85
C GLN A 180 -0.26 -2.34 -17.18
N GLU A 181 -1.26 -3.00 -17.77
CA GLU A 181 -2.55 -2.41 -18.12
C GLU A 181 -3.45 -2.24 -16.89
N GLU A 182 -3.50 -3.25 -16.02
CA GLU A 182 -4.38 -3.29 -14.85
C GLU A 182 -3.78 -2.60 -13.62
N GLY A 183 -2.45 -2.46 -13.55
CA GLY A 183 -1.74 -1.93 -12.38
C GLY A 183 -1.94 -0.44 -12.10
N GLY A 184 -2.84 0.22 -12.86
CA GLY A 184 -3.39 1.55 -12.57
C GLY A 184 -2.33 2.59 -12.19
N HIS A 185 -2.62 3.32 -11.11
CA HIS A 185 -1.77 4.42 -10.64
C HIS A 185 -0.41 3.93 -10.08
N VAL A 186 -0.32 2.71 -9.56
CA VAL A 186 0.92 2.18 -8.96
C VAL A 186 2.00 2.04 -10.03
N MET A 187 1.61 1.51 -11.19
CA MET A 187 2.47 1.30 -12.33
C MET A 187 2.90 2.61 -13.02
N GLN A 188 2.22 3.72 -12.75
CA GLN A 188 2.56 5.04 -13.30
C GLN A 188 3.53 5.83 -12.41
N ARG A 189 3.91 5.29 -11.24
CA ARG A 189 4.86 5.94 -10.33
C ARG A 189 6.26 5.98 -10.95
N ASP A 190 7.07 6.91 -10.46
CA ASP A 190 8.47 6.98 -10.82
C ASP A 190 9.27 5.89 -10.06
N TYR A 191 9.76 4.89 -10.80
CA TYR A 191 10.61 3.81 -10.29
C TYR A 191 12.11 4.13 -10.36
N THR A 192 12.46 5.30 -10.89
CA THR A 192 13.84 5.73 -11.06
C THR A 192 14.33 6.61 -9.92
N ALA A 193 13.44 7.05 -9.03
CA ALA A 193 13.78 7.83 -7.85
C ALA A 193 14.66 7.02 -6.86
N PRO A 194 15.59 7.68 -6.15
CA PRO A 194 16.41 7.03 -5.14
C PRO A 194 15.54 6.48 -4.00
N THR A 195 15.83 5.25 -3.57
CA THR A 195 15.14 4.64 -2.42
C THR A 195 15.59 5.34 -1.13
N GLN A 196 14.67 5.55 -0.19
CA GLN A 196 14.90 6.31 1.04
C GLN A 196 16.10 5.85 1.87
N ASP A 197 16.40 4.56 1.87
CA ASP A 197 17.49 3.97 2.67
C ASP A 197 18.86 3.96 1.97
N MET A 198 18.97 4.52 0.76
CA MET A 198 20.24 4.53 0.02
C MET A 198 21.15 5.66 0.52
N PRO A 199 22.36 5.36 1.04
CA PRO A 199 23.33 6.37 1.37
C PRO A 199 23.96 6.98 0.11
N ASN A 200 24.40 8.24 0.18
CA ASN A 200 25.16 8.89 -0.89
C ASN A 200 26.57 8.27 -0.99
N VAL A 201 26.70 7.24 -1.83
CA VAL A 201 27.95 6.46 -1.98
C VAL A 201 29.09 7.30 -2.56
N GLU A 202 28.80 8.37 -3.30
CA GLU A 202 29.83 9.25 -3.88
C GLU A 202 30.74 9.90 -2.83
N LEU A 203 30.18 10.24 -1.66
CA LEU A 203 30.90 10.89 -0.57
C LEU A 203 31.81 9.94 0.20
N LEU A 204 31.68 8.63 -0.03
CA LEU A 204 32.49 7.62 0.65
C LEU A 204 33.91 7.53 0.04
N PRO A 205 34.91 7.08 0.81
CA PRO A 205 36.24 6.79 0.27
C PRO A 205 36.19 5.81 -0.90
N SER A 206 37.10 5.95 -1.88
CA SER A 206 37.10 5.17 -3.13
C SER A 206 37.04 3.64 -2.93
N VAL A 207 37.59 3.13 -1.84
CA VAL A 207 37.58 1.70 -1.48
C VAL A 207 36.17 1.21 -1.10
N MET A 208 35.35 2.09 -0.52
CA MET A 208 33.96 1.82 -0.11
C MET A 208 32.94 2.12 -1.21
N GLN A 209 33.35 2.79 -2.30
CA GLN A 209 32.53 3.06 -3.48
C GLN A 209 32.33 1.81 -4.35
N VAL A 210 31.86 0.73 -3.73
CA VAL A 210 31.66 -0.60 -4.32
C VAL A 210 30.35 -1.16 -3.77
N ARG A 211 29.65 -1.99 -4.56
CA ARG A 211 28.39 -2.59 -4.11
C ARG A 211 28.66 -3.60 -2.99
N ASP A 212 27.84 -3.54 -1.94
CA ASP A 212 27.91 -4.48 -0.82
C ASP A 212 29.29 -4.56 -0.16
N PHE A 213 29.95 -3.41 0.06
CA PHE A 213 31.26 -3.33 0.70
C PHE A 213 31.33 -4.16 2.00
N GLY A 214 32.33 -5.03 2.11
CA GLY A 214 32.53 -5.88 3.29
C GLY A 214 31.65 -7.14 3.35
N LYS A 215 30.75 -7.36 2.37
CA LYS A 215 29.99 -8.62 2.27
C LYS A 215 30.74 -9.65 1.42
N ARG A 216 30.49 -10.94 1.67
CA ARG A 216 31.01 -12.04 0.83
C ARG A 216 30.60 -11.91 -0.65
N SER A 217 29.46 -11.28 -0.92
CA SER A 217 28.94 -11.04 -2.28
C SER A 217 29.49 -9.77 -2.94
N GLN A 218 30.48 -9.09 -2.33
CA GLN A 218 31.07 -7.88 -2.88
C GLN A 218 31.69 -8.16 -4.25
N THR A 219 31.30 -7.37 -5.25
CA THR A 219 31.90 -7.42 -6.58
C THR A 219 33.12 -6.50 -6.63
N LYS A 220 34.19 -6.93 -7.31
CA LYS A 220 35.37 -6.08 -7.58
C LYS A 220 35.02 -4.83 -8.40
N TRP A 221 34.02 -4.95 -9.26
CA TRP A 221 33.68 -3.98 -10.30
C TRP A 221 32.69 -2.93 -9.80
N LYS A 222 32.86 -1.67 -10.22
CA LYS A 222 32.03 -0.54 -9.75
C LYS A 222 30.79 -0.32 -10.62
N HIS A 223 30.98 0.19 -11.83
CA HIS A 223 29.92 0.47 -12.80
C HIS A 223 30.49 0.36 -14.22
N LEU A 224 29.61 0.19 -15.21
CA LEU A 224 30.02 -0.08 -16.59
C LEU A 224 31.05 0.94 -17.09
N THR A 225 30.84 2.24 -16.84
CA THR A 225 31.76 3.29 -17.29
C THR A 225 33.14 3.27 -16.63
N ALA A 226 33.32 2.70 -15.45
CA ALA A 226 34.63 2.56 -14.82
C ALA A 226 35.40 1.35 -15.37
N GLU A 227 34.68 0.30 -15.76
CA GLU A 227 35.27 -0.93 -16.31
C GLU A 227 35.28 -0.95 -17.84
N ASP A 228 34.70 0.08 -18.47
CA ASP A 228 34.66 0.24 -19.91
C ASP A 228 36.08 0.53 -20.41
N THR A 229 36.70 -0.49 -21.01
CA THR A 229 38.03 -0.42 -21.59
C THR A 229 38.02 0.13 -23.02
N THR A 230 36.87 0.60 -23.52
CA THR A 230 36.81 1.23 -24.83
C THR A 230 37.68 2.49 -24.86
N ASN A 231 38.84 2.36 -25.51
CA ASN A 231 39.78 3.47 -25.63
C ASN A 231 39.24 4.49 -26.65
N ARG A 232 38.50 5.50 -26.16
CA ARG A 232 37.90 6.55 -27.01
C ARG A 232 38.95 7.41 -27.72
N ASP A 233 40.17 7.45 -27.20
CA ASP A 233 41.29 8.21 -27.78
C ASP A 233 42.04 7.46 -28.88
N ALA A 234 41.76 6.16 -29.05
CA ALA A 234 42.36 5.39 -30.12
C ALA A 234 42.05 6.01 -31.49
N GLY A 235 43.06 6.14 -32.36
CA GLY A 235 42.94 6.85 -33.63
C GLY A 235 41.88 6.29 -34.60
N TRP A 236 41.41 5.06 -34.39
CA TRP A 236 40.29 4.47 -35.14
C TRP A 236 38.91 4.87 -34.61
N ASN A 237 38.81 5.34 -33.36
CA ASN A 237 37.58 5.87 -32.74
C ASN A 237 37.42 7.38 -32.98
N GLN A 238 38.48 8.07 -33.39
CA GLN A 238 38.43 9.49 -33.74
C GLN A 238 37.66 9.71 -35.04
N ALA A 239 36.82 10.75 -35.08
CA ALA A 239 36.05 11.14 -36.25
C ALA A 239 36.94 11.84 -37.29
N GLY A 240 37.84 11.08 -37.93
CA GLY A 240 38.74 11.54 -38.99
C GLY A 240 38.55 10.77 -40.29
N ASP A 241 39.03 11.32 -41.40
CA ASP A 241 38.87 10.70 -42.72
C ASP A 241 39.65 9.39 -42.89
N VAL A 242 40.70 9.18 -42.08
CA VAL A 242 41.41 7.89 -42.01
C VAL A 242 40.53 6.83 -41.35
N SER A 243 39.86 7.17 -40.24
CA SER A 243 38.91 6.27 -39.56
C SER A 243 37.72 5.92 -40.47
N LYS A 244 37.10 6.91 -41.14
CA LYS A 244 36.02 6.67 -42.11
C LYS A 244 36.43 5.71 -43.23
N ARG A 245 37.65 5.88 -43.79
CA ARG A 245 38.19 4.97 -44.81
C ARG A 245 38.43 3.56 -44.27
N MET A 246 38.92 3.44 -43.03
CA MET A 246 39.13 2.15 -42.38
C MET A 246 37.80 1.46 -42.07
N GLN A 247 36.82 2.16 -41.51
CA GLN A 247 35.47 1.66 -41.28
C GLN A 247 34.78 1.19 -42.57
N LYS A 248 34.95 1.92 -43.68
CA LYS A 248 34.44 1.51 -45.01
C LYS A 248 35.09 0.22 -45.54
N ARG A 249 36.29 -0.11 -45.06
CA ARG A 249 37.03 -1.34 -45.39
C ARG A 249 36.75 -2.50 -44.43
N MET A 250 36.22 -2.24 -43.23
CA MET A 250 35.84 -3.28 -42.28
C MET A 250 34.63 -4.07 -42.80
N ALA A 251 34.76 -5.39 -42.80
CA ALA A 251 33.66 -6.29 -43.14
C ALA A 251 32.56 -6.22 -42.06
N GLY A 252 31.29 -6.23 -42.46
CA GLY A 252 30.13 -6.16 -41.55
C GLY A 252 29.59 -4.75 -41.26
N LEU A 253 30.34 -3.69 -41.57
CA LEU A 253 29.86 -2.29 -41.47
C LEU A 253 29.37 -1.70 -42.79
N LYS A 254 29.60 -2.40 -43.91
CA LYS A 254 28.96 -2.07 -45.19
C LYS A 254 27.50 -2.45 -45.06
N GLY A 255 26.61 -1.47 -44.98
CA GLY A 255 25.15 -1.62 -44.96
C GLY A 255 24.56 -2.18 -46.27
N SER A 256 25.17 -3.22 -46.84
CA SER A 256 24.65 -3.98 -47.97
C SER A 256 23.72 -5.07 -47.45
N THR A 257 22.61 -4.66 -46.85
CA THR A 257 21.41 -5.49 -46.80
C THR A 257 20.46 -4.92 -47.83
N ASP A 258 20.72 -5.23 -49.10
CA ASP A 258 19.67 -5.08 -50.10
C ASP A 258 18.52 -6.00 -49.67
N PRO A 259 17.28 -5.49 -49.52
CA PRO A 259 16.15 -6.34 -49.19
C PRO A 259 16.04 -7.41 -50.30
N PRO A 260 15.74 -8.68 -49.96
CA PRO A 260 15.65 -9.73 -50.95
C PRO A 260 14.62 -9.32 -52.01
N SER A 261 15.06 -9.09 -53.25
CA SER A 261 14.19 -8.70 -54.34
C SER A 261 13.18 -9.83 -54.56
N GLY A 262 11.95 -9.63 -54.10
CA GLY A 262 10.89 -10.63 -54.09
C GLY A 262 10.36 -10.97 -55.48
N LYS A 263 11.16 -11.68 -56.30
CA LYS A 263 10.61 -12.38 -57.48
C LYS A 263 9.91 -13.64 -56.98
N LYS A 264 8.64 -13.50 -56.58
CA LYS A 264 7.74 -14.66 -56.37
C LYS A 264 7.67 -15.43 -57.69
N ARG A 265 8.23 -16.64 -57.72
CA ARG A 265 7.97 -17.60 -58.79
C ARG A 265 6.49 -17.96 -58.71
N ARG A 266 5.73 -17.62 -59.75
CA ARG A 266 4.38 -18.14 -59.93
C ARG A 266 4.52 -19.64 -60.23
N THR A 267 3.98 -20.48 -59.35
CA THR A 267 3.57 -21.85 -59.66
C THR A 267 2.07 -21.90 -59.54
#